data_AF-A0A497AFG6-F1
#
_entry.id   AF-A0A497AFG6-F1
#
_cell.length_a   1.000
_cell.length_b   1.000
_cell.length_c   1.000
_cell.angle_alpha   90.00
_cell.angle_beta   90.00
_cell.angle_gamma   90.00
#
_symmetry.space_group_name_H-M   'P 1'
#
loop_
_entity.id
_entity.type
_entity.pdbx_description
1 polymer ?
#
loop_
_entity_poly.entity_id
_entity_poly.type
_entity_poly.pdbx_seq_one_letter_code
_entity_poly.pdbx_strand_id
1 'polypeptide(L)' 'FWYLISENEELYTDIIEPIGYRAKEHNEAFHTERAQVVNRFTKQFIDEFCDPSGAINWGRLVEFNSGNYDLDKFLS' A
#
# COMPACT_ATOMS: atom_id res chain seq x y z
N PHE A 1 -19.36 -27.78 -16.53
CA PHE A 1 -18.67 -28.28 -15.33
C PHE A 1 -19.51 -28.08 -14.08
N TRP A 2 -19.81 -26.84 -13.65
CA TRP A 2 -20.61 -26.58 -12.45
C TRP A 2 -21.99 -27.26 -12.46
N TYR A 3 -22.77 -27.11 -13.54
CA TYR A 3 -24.04 -27.86 -13.72
C TYR A 3 -23.88 -29.38 -13.63
N LEU A 4 -22.79 -29.95 -14.18
CA LEU A 4 -22.54 -31.40 -14.17
C LEU A 4 -22.39 -31.96 -12.75
N ILE A 5 -21.88 -31.16 -11.80
CA ILE A 5 -21.63 -31.58 -10.42
C ILE A 5 -22.72 -31.10 -9.43
N SER A 6 -23.64 -30.23 -9.87
CA SER A 6 -24.64 -29.61 -9.00
C SER A 6 -26.08 -29.71 -9.47
N GLU A 7 -26.30 -30.08 -10.75
CA GLU A 7 -27.60 -30.01 -11.44
C GLU A 7 -28.26 -28.60 -11.41
N ASN A 8 -27.50 -27.57 -11.03
CA ASN A 8 -27.94 -26.18 -10.99
C ASN A 8 -27.20 -25.37 -12.07
N GLU A 9 -27.96 -24.86 -13.04
CA GLU A 9 -27.44 -24.09 -14.17
C GLU A 9 -26.83 -22.75 -13.73
N GLU A 10 -27.31 -22.19 -12.62
CA GLU A 10 -26.91 -20.88 -12.09
C GLU A 10 -25.82 -20.93 -11.02
N LEU A 11 -25.36 -22.12 -10.61
CA LEU A 11 -24.43 -22.27 -9.49
C LEU A 11 -23.15 -21.43 -9.64
N TYR A 12 -22.63 -21.28 -10.86
CA TYR A 12 -21.41 -20.50 -11.08
C TYR A 12 -21.66 -18.98 -10.86
N THR A 13 -22.86 -18.50 -11.22
CA THR A 13 -23.30 -17.13 -10.97
C THR A 13 -23.45 -16.89 -9.47
N ASP A 14 -24.13 -17.81 -8.77
CA ASP A 14 -24.35 -17.76 -7.32
C ASP A 14 -23.05 -17.72 -6.50
N ILE A 15 -21.97 -18.32 -7.02
CA ILE A 15 -20.64 -18.32 -6.38
C ILE A 15 -19.86 -17.04 -6.70
N ILE A 16 -19.88 -16.59 -7.96
CA ILE A 16 -19.03 -15.47 -8.41
C ILE A 16 -19.56 -14.11 -7.93
N GLU A 17 -20.88 -13.91 -7.87
CA GLU A 17 -21.48 -12.66 -7.42
C GLU A 17 -21.05 -12.22 -6.00
N PRO A 18 -21.17 -13.07 -4.95
CA PRO A 18 -20.73 -12.70 -3.60
C PRO A 18 -19.22 -12.52 -3.49
N ILE A 19 -18.43 -13.25 -4.28
CA ILE A 19 -16.96 -13.07 -4.33
C ILE A 19 -16.63 -11.70 -4.93
N GLY A 20 -17.33 -11.29 -5.99
CA GLY A 20 -17.16 -9.98 -6.61
C GLY A 20 -17.44 -8.84 -5.64
N TYR A 21 -18.53 -8.94 -4.86
CA TYR A 21 -18.88 -7.93 -3.84
C TYR A 21 -17.81 -7.83 -2.74
N ARG A 22 -17.42 -8.97 -2.15
CA ARG A 22 -16.38 -8.98 -1.11
C ARG A 22 -15.02 -8.50 -1.61
N ALA A 23 -14.64 -8.87 -2.84
CA ALA A 23 -13.42 -8.37 -3.45
C ALA A 23 -13.44 -6.85 -3.60
N LYS A 24 -14.59 -6.27 -3.95
CA LYS A 24 -14.78 -4.82 -4.02
C LYS A 24 -14.64 -4.17 -2.64
N GLU A 25 -15.28 -4.70 -1.60
CA GLU A 25 -15.17 -4.19 -0.23
C GLU A 25 -13.72 -4.21 0.28
N HIS A 26 -13.00 -5.31 0.05
CA HIS A 26 -11.58 -5.41 0.42
C HIS A 26 -10.71 -4.41 -0.34
N ASN A 27 -10.97 -4.20 -1.63
CA ASN A 27 -10.26 -3.19 -2.42
C ASN A 27 -10.54 -1.78 -1.91
N GLU A 28 -11.79 -1.44 -1.61
CA GLU A 28 -12.16 -0.12 -1.06
C GLU A 28 -11.49 0.15 0.30
N ALA A 29 -11.48 -0.84 1.18
CA ALA A 29 -10.78 -0.75 2.46
C ALA A 29 -9.26 -0.58 2.25
N PHE A 30 -8.66 -1.39 1.37
CA PHE A 30 -7.24 -1.29 1.03
C PHE A 30 -6.87 0.08 0.45
N HIS A 31 -7.68 0.61 -0.47
CA HIS A 31 -7.45 1.92 -1.07
C HIS A 31 -7.50 3.04 -0.04
N THR A 32 -8.46 2.97 0.88
CA THR A 32 -8.59 3.92 2.00
C THR A 32 -7.35 3.91 2.88
N GLU A 33 -6.95 2.74 3.37
CA GLU A 33 -5.80 2.61 4.25
C GLU A 33 -4.48 2.98 3.55
N ARG A 34 -4.33 2.58 2.28
CA ARG A 34 -3.19 2.99 1.45
C ARG A 34 -3.10 4.50 1.32
N ALA A 35 -4.23 5.19 1.08
CA ALA A 35 -4.24 6.65 0.97
C ALA A 35 -3.80 7.32 2.27
N GLN A 36 -4.25 6.81 3.42
CA GLN A 36 -3.80 7.31 4.72
C GLN A 36 -2.30 7.10 4.93
N VAL A 37 -1.77 5.93 4.58
CA VAL A 37 -0.33 5.63 4.64
C VAL A 37 0.48 6.59 3.78
N VAL A 38 0.05 6.82 2.53
CA VAL A 38 0.69 7.80 1.63
C VAL A 38 0.71 9.19 2.25
N ASN A 39 -0.41 9.66 2.79
CA ASN A 39 -0.47 10.99 3.41
C ASN A 39 0.46 11.12 4.62
N ARG A 40 0.54 10.09 5.47
CA ARG A 40 1.45 10.08 6.63
C ARG A 40 2.91 10.16 6.19
N PHE A 41 3.32 9.35 5.21
CA PHE A 41 4.70 9.38 4.71
C PHE A 41 5.02 10.66 3.95
N THR A 42 4.09 11.20 3.16
CA THR A 42 4.28 12.49 2.50
C THR A 42 4.47 13.60 3.52
N LYS A 43 3.67 13.62 4.60
CA LYS A 43 3.85 14.60 5.67
C LYS A 43 5.23 14.47 6.32
N GLN A 44 5.62 13.26 6.72
CA GLN A 44 6.94 13.02 7.30
C GLN A 44 8.07 13.45 6.35
N PHE A 45 7.93 13.15 5.06
CA PHE A 45 8.89 13.56 4.05
C PHE A 45 9.01 15.08 3.94
N ILE A 46 7.89 15.80 3.93
CA ILE A 46 7.89 17.27 3.88
C ILE A 46 8.54 17.85 5.13
N ASP A 47 8.11 17.38 6.31
CA ASP A 47 8.60 17.88 7.60
C ASP A 47 10.12 17.65 7.75
N GLU A 48 10.65 16.57 7.18
CA GLU A 48 12.04 16.19 7.34
C GLU A 48 12.96 16.65 6.21
N PHE A 49 12.51 16.58 4.96
CA PHE A 49 13.35 16.75 3.76
C PHE A 49 13.00 17.97 2.91
N CYS A 50 12.01 18.78 3.27
CA CYS A 50 11.73 20.04 2.58
C CYS A 50 12.12 21.27 3.42
N ASP A 51 12.48 22.36 2.75
CA ASP A 51 12.75 23.65 3.38
C ASP A 51 11.46 24.49 3.59
N PRO A 52 11.51 25.67 4.24
CA PRO A 52 10.31 26.50 4.46
C PRO A 52 9.60 26.98 3.19
N SER A 53 10.25 26.92 2.02
CA SER A 53 9.62 27.22 0.73
C SER A 53 8.92 26.01 0.11
N GLY A 54 9.08 24.81 0.70
CA GLY A 54 8.57 23.54 0.20
C GLY A 54 9.50 22.86 -0.81
N ALA A 55 10.68 23.42 -1.08
CA ALA A 55 11.67 22.80 -1.95
C ALA A 55 12.40 21.67 -1.24
N ILE A 56 12.74 20.61 -1.96
CA ILE A 56 13.45 19.45 -1.40
C ILE A 56 14.90 19.85 -1.05
N ASN A 57 15.29 19.62 0.20
CA ASN A 57 16.67 19.63 0.63
C ASN A 57 17.35 18.32 0.23
N TRP A 58 17.85 18.29 -1.00
CA TRP A 58 18.53 17.11 -1.58
C TRP A 58 19.75 16.66 -0.78
N GLY A 59 20.50 17.58 -0.19
CA GLY A 59 21.67 17.25 0.61
C GLY A 59 21.29 16.37 1.79
N ARG A 60 20.29 16.79 2.56
CA ARG A 60 19.77 16.02 3.70
C ARG A 60 19.19 14.66 3.27
N LEU A 61 18.43 14.63 2.18
CA LEU A 61 17.82 13.39 1.70
C LEU A 61 18.87 12.36 1.27
N VAL A 62 19.89 12.78 0.53
CA VAL A 62 20.97 11.89 0.09
C VAL A 62 21.81 11.40 1.28
N GLU A 63 22.15 12.30 2.21
CA GLU A 63 22.85 11.96 3.46
C GLU A 63 22.07 10.93 4.28
N PHE A 64 20.75 11.12 4.46
CA PHE A 64 19.91 10.16 5.17
C PHE A 64 19.92 8.76 4.53
N ASN A 65 19.84 8.67 3.21
CA ASN A 65 19.80 7.37 2.52
C ASN A 65 21.18 6.68 2.44
N SER A 66 22.27 7.46 2.50
CA SER A 66 23.62 6.96 2.17
C SER A 66 24.60 7.02 3.33
N GLY A 67 24.28 7.75 4.40
CA GLY A 67 25.16 8.06 5.54
C GLY A 67 25.21 6.99 6.64
N ASN A 68 24.74 5.77 6.37
CA ASN A 68 24.70 4.66 7.32
C ASN A 68 26.09 4.03 7.54
N TYR A 69 27.06 4.81 8.00
CA TYR A 69 28.44 4.38 8.24
C TYR A 69 28.59 3.47 9.47
N ASP A 70 27.53 3.24 10.23
CA ASP A 70 27.51 2.45 11.46
C ASP A 70 26.77 1.12 11.32
N LEU A 71 26.57 0.65 10.08
CA LEU A 71 26.01 -0.67 9.77
C LEU A 71 26.67 -1.82 10.55
N ASP A 72 27.96 -1.71 10.84
CA ASP A 72 28.72 -2.68 11.64
C ASP A 72 28.15 -2.90 13.05
N LYS A 73 27.43 -1.92 13.63
CA LYS A 73 26.79 -2.04 14.95
C LYS A 73 25.52 -2.88 14.95
N PHE A 74 24.91 -3.09 13.78
CA PHE A 74 23.66 -3.84 13.62
C PHE A 74 23.88 -5.25 13.08
N LEU A 75 25.08 -5.55 12.60
CA LEU A 75 25.45 -6.83 11.98
C LEU A 75 26.28 -7.74 12.91
N SER A 76 26.55 -7.33 14.15
CA SER A 76 27.21 -8.13 15.20
C SER A 76 26.22 -8.80 16.14
#